data_AF-A0A818L0M7-F1
#
_entry.id   AF-A0A818L0M7-F1
#
_cell.length_a   1.000
_cell.length_b   1.000
_cell.length_c   1.000
_cell.angle_alpha   90.00
_cell.angle_beta   90.00
_cell.angle_gamma   90.00
#
_symmetry.space_group_name_H-M   'P 1'
#
loop_
_entity.id
_entity.type
_entity.pdbx_description
1 polymer ?
#
loop_
_entity_poly.entity_id
_entity_poly.type
_entity_poly.pdbx_seq_one_letter_code
_entity_poly.pdbx_strand_id
1 'polypeptide(L)'
;SENIWKVYDSLSYPTESLVKFFQDVLPGEEKVLSFENVQQQVGGHDCGLFALAFATSLCYGHIPSSLSYDQKSLRNHYVNCIENNEIQRFPSKPKRGSY
;
A
#
# COMPACT_ATOMS: atom_id res chain seq x y z
N SER A 1 -8.78 -22.17 -4.20
CA SER A 1 -8.39 -20.90 -3.56
C SER A 1 -9.05 -19.79 -4.34
N GLU A 2 -9.74 -18.86 -3.69
CA GLU A 2 -10.28 -17.70 -4.40
C GLU A 2 -9.10 -16.87 -4.95
N ASN A 3 -9.15 -16.52 -6.23
CA ASN A 3 -8.11 -15.76 -6.93
C ASN A 3 -8.26 -14.25 -6.60
N ILE A 4 -8.14 -13.90 -5.31
CA ILE A 4 -8.33 -12.55 -4.81
C ILE A 4 -7.00 -11.79 -4.80
N TRP A 5 -7.00 -10.64 -5.46
CA TRP A 5 -5.87 -9.73 -5.49
C TRP A 5 -6.19 -8.55 -4.58
N LYS A 6 -5.41 -8.41 -3.50
CA LYS A 6 -5.55 -7.29 -2.57
C LYS A 6 -4.87 -6.05 -3.14
N VAL A 7 -5.63 -4.97 -3.22
CA VAL A 7 -5.17 -3.67 -3.71
C VAL A 7 -5.08 -2.71 -2.54
N TYR A 8 -3.92 -2.09 -2.37
CA TYR A 8 -3.64 -1.13 -1.30
C TYR A 8 -3.40 0.23 -1.95
N ASP A 9 -4.40 1.10 -1.91
CA ASP A 9 -4.37 2.43 -2.56
C ASP A 9 -4.51 3.53 -1.51
N SER A 10 -3.61 4.51 -1.56
CA SER A 10 -3.56 5.64 -0.63
C SER A 10 -4.27 6.90 -1.15
N LEU A 11 -4.75 6.90 -2.40
CA LEU A 11 -5.35 8.07 -3.04
C LEU A 11 -6.87 8.02 -3.19
N SER A 12 -7.50 6.85 -3.27
CA SER A 12 -8.96 6.74 -3.38
C SER A 12 -9.49 5.31 -3.25
N TYR A 13 -10.82 5.23 -3.14
CA TYR A 13 -11.58 4.02 -3.40
C TYR A 13 -11.70 3.79 -4.93
N PRO A 14 -11.65 2.54 -5.38
CA PRO A 14 -11.72 2.21 -6.80
C PRO A 14 -13.01 2.69 -7.46
N THR A 15 -12.89 3.10 -8.72
CA THR A 15 -14.03 3.16 -9.64
C THR A 15 -14.16 1.85 -10.40
N GLU A 16 -15.37 1.48 -10.83
CA GLU A 16 -15.60 0.28 -11.66
C GLU A 16 -14.73 0.26 -12.93
N SER A 17 -14.50 1.44 -13.52
CA SER A 17 -13.62 1.59 -14.69
C SER A 17 -12.17 1.21 -14.40
N LEU A 18 -11.65 1.52 -13.21
CA LEU A 18 -10.29 1.17 -12.82
C LEU A 18 -10.16 -0.33 -12.58
N VAL A 19 -11.17 -0.94 -11.95
CA VAL A 19 -11.23 -2.40 -11.75
C VAL A 19 -11.20 -3.13 -13.09
N LYS A 20 -12.06 -2.70 -14.03
CA LYS A 20 -12.12 -3.28 -15.37
C LYS A 20 -10.81 -3.13 -16.13
N PHE A 21 -10.18 -1.95 -16.07
CA PHE A 21 -8.86 -1.73 -16.69
C PHE A 21 -7.81 -2.73 -16.17
N PHE A 22 -7.72 -2.92 -14.86
CA PHE A 22 -6.76 -3.88 -14.29
C PHE A 22 -7.09 -5.33 -14.64
N GLN A 23 -8.37 -5.69 -14.73
CA GLN A 23 -8.79 -7.01 -15.20
C GLN A 23 -8.42 -7.26 -16.66
N ASP A 24 -8.51 -6.23 -17.52
CA ASP A 24 -8.18 -6.33 -18.94
C ASP A 24 -6.65 -6.41 -19.19
N VAL A 25 -5.84 -5.74 -18.36
CA VAL A 25 -4.38 -5.64 -18.54
C VAL A 25 -3.60 -6.77 -17.85
N LEU A 26 -4.09 -7.31 -16.73
CA LEU A 26 -3.35 -8.30 -15.94
C LEU A 26 -3.61 -9.74 -16.45
N PRO A 27 -2.64 -10.44 -17.05
CA PRO A 27 -2.85 -11.76 -17.64
C PRO A 27 -3.29 -12.83 -16.62
N GLY A 28 -4.24 -13.70 -16.97
CA GLY A 28 -4.72 -14.83 -16.14
C GLY A 28 -6.23 -14.90 -15.97
N GLU A 29 -6.73 -15.99 -15.36
CA GLU A 29 -8.16 -16.25 -15.09
C GLU A 29 -8.82 -15.12 -14.28
N GLU A 30 -10.17 -15.01 -14.32
CA GLU A 30 -10.97 -14.00 -13.62
C GLU A 30 -10.43 -13.72 -12.20
N LYS A 31 -9.92 -12.50 -12.01
CA LYS A 31 -9.38 -12.02 -10.73
C LYS A 31 -10.41 -11.14 -10.06
N VAL A 32 -10.63 -11.40 -8.78
CA VAL A 32 -11.43 -10.53 -7.92
C VAL A 32 -10.48 -9.56 -7.23
N LEU A 33 -10.62 -8.26 -7.52
CA LEU A 33 -9.85 -7.23 -6.83
C LEU A 33 -10.54 -6.88 -5.50
N SER A 34 -9.82 -7.02 -4.40
CA SER A 34 -10.25 -6.58 -3.06
C SER A 34 -9.52 -5.30 -2.70
N PHE A 35 -10.22 -4.18 -2.59
CA PHE A 35 -9.62 -2.91 -2.21
C PHE A 35 -9.62 -2.77 -0.69
N GLU A 36 -8.42 -2.71 -0.14
CA GLU A 36 -8.18 -2.79 1.29
C GLU A 36 -8.30 -1.41 1.95
N ASN A 37 -8.88 -1.38 3.15
CA ASN A 37 -9.04 -0.14 3.91
C ASN A 37 -7.72 0.32 4.56
N VAL A 38 -6.87 0.94 3.77
CA VAL A 38 -5.57 1.50 4.20
C VAL A 38 -5.64 2.98 4.52
N GLN A 39 -4.60 3.46 5.20
CA GLN A 39 -4.42 4.89 5.41
C GLN A 39 -4.33 5.62 4.06
N GLN A 40 -5.20 6.60 3.88
CA GLN A 40 -5.13 7.54 2.76
C GLN A 40 -4.05 8.59 3.03
N GLN A 41 -3.36 9.01 1.99
CA GLN A 41 -2.38 10.08 2.06
C GLN A 41 -3.07 11.44 2.23
N VAL A 42 -2.41 12.36 2.90
CA VAL A 42 -2.78 13.78 2.88
C VAL A 42 -2.08 14.48 1.72
N GLY A 43 -2.82 15.15 0.84
CA GLY A 43 -2.28 15.81 -0.35
C GLY A 43 -2.03 14.84 -1.52
N GLY A 44 -1.37 15.29 -2.59
CA GLY A 44 -1.26 14.51 -3.85
C GLY A 44 0.11 13.89 -4.17
N HIS A 45 1.12 14.06 -3.31
CA HIS A 45 2.53 13.89 -3.71
C HIS A 45 3.23 12.69 -3.05
N ASP A 46 2.52 11.94 -2.20
CA ASP A 46 3.10 10.88 -1.38
C ASP A 46 2.65 9.46 -1.80
N CYS A 47 1.94 9.30 -2.92
CA CYS A 47 1.38 8.01 -3.33
C CYS A 47 2.47 6.95 -3.56
N GLY A 48 3.60 7.36 -4.16
CA GLY A 48 4.77 6.50 -4.32
C GLY A 48 5.38 6.09 -2.97
N LEU A 49 5.40 6.99 -1.98
CA LEU A 49 5.92 6.68 -0.64
C LEU A 49 4.99 5.71 0.11
N PHE A 50 3.68 5.87 -0.01
CA PHE A 50 2.72 4.91 0.54
C PHE A 50 2.80 3.57 -0.17
N ALA A 51 2.92 3.53 -1.50
CA ALA A 51 3.10 2.28 -2.25
C ALA A 51 4.34 1.51 -1.77
N LEU A 52 5.47 2.20 -1.56
CA LEU A 52 6.67 1.62 -0.98
C LEU A 52 6.41 1.12 0.45
N ALA A 53 5.81 1.95 1.31
CA ALA A 53 5.54 1.57 2.69
C ALA A 53 4.61 0.34 2.82
N PHE A 54 3.60 0.25 1.95
CA PHE A 54 2.69 -0.91 1.87
C PHE A 54 3.43 -2.16 1.38
N ALA A 55 4.18 -2.05 0.29
CA ALA A 55 4.95 -3.16 -0.26
C ALA A 55 5.98 -3.70 0.75
N THR A 56 6.75 -2.81 1.39
CA THR A 56 7.70 -3.20 2.42
C THR A 56 6.99 -3.86 3.60
N SER A 57 5.83 -3.35 4.05
CA SER A 57 5.08 -3.99 5.14
C SER A 57 4.67 -5.42 4.79
N LEU A 58 4.19 -5.65 3.57
CA LEU A 58 3.83 -6.99 3.08
C LEU A 58 5.06 -7.92 3.03
N CYS A 59 6.22 -7.45 2.57
CA CYS A 59 7.46 -8.24 2.57
C CYS A 59 7.90 -8.69 3.97
N TYR A 60 7.55 -7.91 5.00
CA TYR A 60 7.81 -8.26 6.40
C TYR A 60 6.63 -9.00 7.07
N GLY A 61 5.61 -9.39 6.31
CA GLY A 61 4.46 -10.14 6.83
C GLY A 61 3.43 -9.29 7.60
N HIS A 62 3.48 -7.97 7.48
CA HIS A 62 2.51 -7.07 8.08
C HIS A 62 1.40 -6.69 7.08
N ILE A 63 0.19 -6.47 7.59
CA ILE A 63 -0.96 -6.06 6.78
C ILE A 63 -1.05 -4.53 6.77
N PRO A 64 -0.93 -3.84 5.62
CA PRO A 64 -1.01 -2.38 5.57
C PRO A 64 -2.28 -1.80 6.19
N SER A 65 -3.42 -2.49 6.08
CA SER A 65 -4.71 -2.08 6.65
C SER A 65 -4.72 -2.01 8.17
N SER A 66 -3.82 -2.73 8.86
CA SER A 66 -3.68 -2.69 10.33
C SER A 66 -2.61 -1.70 10.81
N LEU A 67 -1.96 -0.96 9.89
CA LEU A 67 -0.90 -0.02 10.21
C LEU A 67 -1.34 1.44 10.01
N SER A 68 -0.82 2.31 10.87
CA SER A 68 -0.86 3.77 10.73
C SER A 68 0.56 4.25 10.48
N TYR A 69 0.80 4.79 9.29
CA TYR A 69 2.09 5.28 8.81
C TYR A 69 2.28 6.74 9.20
N ASP A 70 3.50 7.08 9.62
CA ASP A 70 3.88 8.48 9.85
C ASP A 70 4.26 9.15 8.52
N GLN A 71 3.24 9.65 7.82
CA GLN A 71 3.39 10.25 6.48
C GLN A 71 4.48 11.32 6.42
N LYS A 72 4.61 12.14 7.47
CA LYS A 72 5.60 13.23 7.53
C LYS A 72 7.04 12.70 7.47
N SER A 73 7.26 11.50 7.99
CA SER A 73 8.57 10.86 8.06
C SER A 73 8.88 9.96 6.87
N LEU A 74 7.88 9.55 6.05
CA LEU A 74 8.09 8.61 4.95
C LEU A 74 9.13 9.07 3.94
N ARG A 75 9.13 10.37 3.60
CA ARG A 75 10.07 10.93 2.60
C ARG A 75 11.51 10.91 3.10
N ASN A 76 11.75 11.40 4.32
CA ASN A 76 13.08 11.41 4.91
C ASN A 76 13.59 9.98 5.15
N HIS A 77 12.71 9.07 5.58
CA HIS A 77 13.04 7.65 5.71
C HIS A 77 13.44 7.02 4.38
N TYR A 78 12.70 7.32 3.31
CA TYR A 78 13.04 6.84 1.96
C TYR A 78 14.41 7.34 1.50
N VAL A 79 14.72 8.62 1.70
CA VAL A 79 16.05 9.19 1.39
C VAL A 79 17.13 8.41 2.14
N ASN A 80 16.96 8.21 3.45
CA ASN A 80 17.91 7.43 4.25
C ASN A 80 18.07 5.99 3.74
N CYS A 81 16.97 5.33 3.33
CA CYS A 81 17.04 3.98 2.77
C CYS A 81 17.87 3.93 1.49
N ILE A 82 17.69 4.90 0.59
CA ILE A 82 18.45 4.98 -0.66
C ILE A 82 19.92 5.30 -0.39
N GLU A 83 20.21 6.26 0.49
CA GLU A 83 21.60 6.60 0.86
C GLU A 83 22.35 5.42 1.48
N ASN A 84 21.65 4.56 2.23
CA ASN A 84 22.22 3.36 2.84
C ASN A 84 22.13 2.10 1.94
N ASN A 85 21.57 2.21 0.73
CA ASN A 85 21.33 1.09 -0.19
C ASN A 85 20.52 -0.07 0.42
N GLU A 86 19.62 0.24 1.35
CA GLU A 86 18.81 -0.76 2.05
C GLU A 86 17.39 -0.21 2.31
N ILE A 87 16.38 -0.82 1.70
CA ILE A 87 14.98 -0.49 2.00
C ILE A 87 14.58 -1.15 3.33
N GLN A 88 14.39 -0.33 4.35
CA GLN A 88 13.91 -0.76 5.66
C GLN A 88 12.42 -0.46 5.83
N ARG A 89 11.78 -1.15 6.80
CA ARG A 89 10.38 -0.89 7.17
C ARG A 89 10.12 0.58 7.41
N PHE A 90 9.10 1.11 6.74
CA PHE A 90 8.72 2.52 6.87
C PHE A 90 8.08 2.80 8.24
N PRO A 91 8.30 4.01 8.81
CA PRO A 91 7.77 4.41 10.11
C PRO A 91 6.25 4.22 10.21
N SER A 92 5.84 3.33 11.10
CA SER A 92 4.44 2.98 11.31
C SER A 92 4.20 2.41 12.71
N LYS A 93 2.93 2.41 13.12
CA LYS A 93 2.44 1.79 14.36
C LYS A 93 1.16 1.00 14.07
N PRO A 94 0.79 0.01 14.90
CA PRO A 94 -0.52 -0.61 14.82
C PRO A 94 -1.64 0.43 14.93
N LYS A 95 -2.71 0.26 14.15
CA LYS A 95 -3.94 1.05 14.33
C LYS A 95 -4.56 0.70 15.68
N ARG A 96 -5.21 1.67 16.34
CA ARG A 96 -5.95 1.40 17.57
C ARG A 96 -7.10 0.42 17.25
N GLY A 97 -7.16 -0.71 17.97
CA GLY A 97 -8.21 -1.72 17.83
C GLY A 97 -7.90 -2.91 16.91
N SER A 98 -6.66 -3.06 16.43
CA SER A 98 -6.26 -4.17 15.55
C SER A 98 -5.63 -5.37 16.30
N TYR A 99 -6.13 -5.70 17.50
CA TYR A 99 -5.74 -6.89 18.27
C TYR A 99 -6.70 -8.05 18.04
#